data_AF-A0A0B2R2C5-F1
#
_entry.id   AF-A0A0B2R2C5-F1
#
_cell.length_a   1.000
_cell.length_b   1.000
_cell.length_c   1.000
_cell.angle_alpha   90.00
_cell.angle_beta   90.00
_cell.angle_gamma   90.00
#
_symmetry.space_group_name_H-M   'P 1'
#
loop_
_entity.id
_entity.type
_entity.pdbx_description
1 polymer ?
#
loop_
_entity_poly.entity_id
_entity_poly.type
_entity_poly.pdbx_seq_one_letter_code
_entity_poly.pdbx_strand_id
1 'polypeptide(L)'
;MRQLQASLGADEEGRRSVVDPTFRKAWLDQSLKTMMEIYVRCLVKELADRPSIEYVLWNLQFASQVQHAWRGHSQSSEGSLSSES
;
A
#
# COMPACT_ATOMS: atom_id res chain seq x y z
N MET A 1 6.65 -15.38 -4.35
CA MET A 1 6.61 -15.34 -2.87
C MET A 1 7.87 -14.72 -2.26
N ARG A 2 9.05 -15.36 -2.40
CA ARG A 2 10.29 -14.92 -1.71
C ARG A 2 10.71 -13.48 -1.99
N GLN A 3 10.63 -13.03 -3.25
CA GLN A 3 10.97 -11.65 -3.61
C GLN A 3 10.02 -10.62 -2.97
N LEU A 4 8.72 -10.92 -2.90
CA LEU A 4 7.73 -10.03 -2.29
C LEU A 4 7.88 -9.95 -0.76
N GLN A 5 8.23 -11.07 -0.12
CA GLN A 5 8.52 -11.09 1.32
C GLN A 5 9.80 -10.31 1.64
N ALA A 6 10.84 -10.45 0.80
CA ALA A 6 12.08 -9.69 0.95
C ALA A 6 11.83 -8.18 0.77
N SER A 7 11.05 -7.77 -0.23
CA SER A 7 10.76 -6.36 -0.47
C SER A 7 9.85 -5.73 0.60
N LEU A 8 8.99 -6.51 1.26
CA LEU A 8 8.19 -6.05 2.39
C LEU A 8 9.05 -5.62 3.59
N GLY A 9 10.15 -6.34 3.83
CA GLY A 9 11.12 -6.02 4.90
C GLY A 9 12.17 -4.97 4.52
N ALA A 10 12.18 -4.49 3.27
CA ALA A 10 13.10 -3.47 2.81
C ALA A 10 12.62 -2.05 3.17
N ASP A 11 13.49 -1.07 2.89
CA ASP A 11 13.12 0.34 2.91
C ASP A 11 12.08 0.69 1.84
N GLU A 12 11.63 1.94 1.80
CA GLU A 12 10.61 2.39 0.84
C GLU A 12 11.02 2.14 -0.62
N GLU A 13 12.26 2.50 -0.97
CA GLU A 13 12.76 2.33 -2.34
C GLU A 13 12.86 0.85 -2.71
N GLY A 14 13.45 0.02 -1.83
CA GLY A 14 13.53 -1.42 -2.01
C GLY A 14 12.17 -2.07 -2.15
N ARG A 15 11.16 -1.60 -1.42
CA ARG A 15 9.79 -2.09 -1.56
C ARG A 15 9.15 -1.69 -2.88
N ARG A 16 9.32 -0.44 -3.30
CA ARG A 16 8.77 0.08 -4.56
C ARG A 16 9.42 -0.53 -5.79
N SER A 17 10.64 -1.06 -5.67
CA SER A 17 11.36 -1.72 -6.78
C SER A 17 10.58 -2.88 -7.42
N VAL A 18 9.75 -3.59 -6.64
CA VAL A 18 8.96 -4.74 -7.12
C VAL A 18 7.53 -4.39 -7.50
N VAL A 19 7.12 -3.14 -7.29
CA VAL A 19 5.77 -2.66 -7.55
C VAL A 19 5.71 -2.09 -8.96
N ASP A 20 4.58 -2.30 -9.62
CA ASP A 20 4.35 -1.74 -10.95
C ASP A 20 4.59 -0.20 -10.94
N PRO A 21 5.33 0.33 -11.94
CA PRO A 21 5.73 1.74 -11.97
C PRO A 21 4.57 2.73 -11.79
N THR A 22 3.36 2.37 -12.24
CA THR A 22 2.15 3.20 -12.12
C THR A 22 1.80 3.50 -10.66
N PHE A 23 2.10 2.57 -9.75
CA PHE A 23 1.77 2.73 -8.32
C PHE A 23 2.93 3.28 -7.49
N ARG A 24 4.16 3.28 -8.01
CA ARG A 24 5.37 3.65 -7.25
C ARG A 24 5.35 5.05 -6.67
N LYS A 25 4.69 6.02 -7.32
CA LYS A 25 4.57 7.40 -6.79
C LYS A 25 3.13 7.77 -6.43
N ALA A 26 2.16 6.94 -6.79
CA ALA A 26 0.74 7.24 -6.61
C ALA A 26 0.21 6.78 -5.24
N TRP A 27 0.96 5.93 -4.53
CA TRP A 27 0.54 5.28 -3.29
C TRP A 27 1.51 5.58 -2.14
N LEU A 28 0.94 5.81 -0.96
CA LEU A 28 1.66 5.89 0.29
C LEU A 28 2.37 4.59 0.59
N ASP A 29 3.56 4.73 1.19
CA ASP A 29 4.38 3.62 1.65
C ASP A 29 3.60 2.66 2.56
N GLN A 30 2.82 3.21 3.50
CA GLN A 30 2.03 2.44 4.45
C GLN A 30 0.90 1.65 3.77
N SER A 31 0.13 2.28 2.88
CA SER A 31 -0.96 1.60 2.15
C SER A 31 -0.42 0.46 1.29
N LEU A 32 0.76 0.67 0.69
CA LEU A 32 1.46 -0.34 -0.09
C LEU A 32 1.93 -1.52 0.79
N LYS A 33 2.51 -1.24 1.96
CA LYS A 33 2.88 -2.23 2.98
C LYS A 33 1.70 -3.13 3.34
N THR A 34 0.57 -2.54 3.69
CA THR A 34 -0.64 -3.29 4.07
C THR A 34 -1.12 -4.21 2.96
N MET A 35 -1.15 -3.72 1.70
CA MET A 35 -1.52 -4.57 0.55
C MET A 35 -0.54 -5.71 0.29
N MET A 36 0.76 -5.44 0.35
CA MET A 36 1.78 -6.47 0.14
C MET A 36 1.73 -7.53 1.24
N GLU A 37 1.54 -7.13 2.48
CA GLU A 37 1.44 -8.03 3.62
C GLU A 37 0.21 -8.95 3.52
N ILE A 38 -0.97 -8.40 3.18
CA ILE A 38 -2.17 -9.22 3.02
C ILE A 38 -2.01 -10.19 1.84
N TYR A 39 -1.42 -9.76 0.73
CA TYR A 39 -1.12 -10.63 -0.41
C TYR A 39 -0.15 -11.75 -0.03
N VAL A 40 0.88 -11.44 0.77
CA VAL A 40 1.80 -12.46 1.30
C VAL A 40 1.07 -13.49 2.14
N ARG A 41 0.21 -13.05 3.06
CA ARG A 41 -0.55 -13.93 3.96
C ARG A 41 -1.57 -14.80 3.23
N CYS A 42 -2.20 -14.29 2.17
CA CYS A 42 -3.12 -15.08 1.32
C CYS A 42 -2.42 -16.24 0.57
N LEU A 43 -1.12 -16.16 0.34
CA LEU A 43 -0.35 -17.13 -0.43
C LEU A 43 0.43 -18.14 0.44
N VAL A 44 0.22 -18.13 1.76
CA VAL A 44 0.80 -19.14 2.66
C VAL A 44 0.35 -20.54 2.24
N LYS A 45 1.25 -21.53 2.34
CA LYS A 45 0.97 -22.90 1.92
C LYS A 45 -0.12 -23.54 2.77
N GLU A 46 0.01 -23.40 4.08
CA GLU A 46 -0.95 -23.92 5.06
C GLU A 46 -2.25 -23.11 4.97
N LEU A 47 -3.34 -23.80 4.64
CA LEU A 47 -4.65 -23.16 4.49
C LEU A 47 -5.17 -22.58 5.82
N ALA A 48 -4.85 -23.23 6.94
CA ALA A 48 -5.24 -22.78 8.28
C ALA A 48 -4.58 -21.44 8.67
N ASP A 49 -3.44 -21.10 8.06
CA ASP A 49 -2.72 -19.86 8.32
C ASP A 49 -3.18 -18.71 7.39
N ARG A 50 -4.02 -19.02 6.39
CA ARG A 50 -4.55 -17.98 5.50
C ARG A 50 -5.63 -17.17 6.21
N PRO A 51 -5.65 -15.84 6.00
CA PRO A 51 -6.68 -14.99 6.60
C PRO A 51 -8.07 -15.33 6.05
N SER A 52 -9.09 -15.07 6.86
CA SER A 52 -10.48 -15.08 6.37
C SER A 52 -10.69 -13.99 5.33
N ILE A 53 -11.67 -14.18 4.44
CA ILE A 53 -12.01 -13.19 3.42
C ILE A 53 -12.43 -11.85 4.04
N GLU A 54 -13.12 -11.87 5.19
CA GLU A 54 -13.52 -10.67 5.93
C GLU A 54 -12.30 -9.87 6.38
N TYR A 55 -11.28 -10.55 6.92
CA TYR A 55 -10.04 -9.92 7.34
C TYR A 55 -9.26 -9.33 6.14
N VAL A 56 -9.24 -10.03 5.00
CA VAL A 56 -8.63 -9.53 3.75
C VAL A 56 -9.32 -8.25 3.30
N LEU A 57 -10.66 -8.27 3.20
CA LEU A 57 -11.44 -7.12 2.76
C LEU A 57 -11.25 -5.92 3.70
N TRP A 58 -11.24 -6.16 5.00
CA TRP A 58 -10.99 -5.13 5.99
C TRP A 58 -9.63 -4.44 5.79
N ASN A 59 -8.56 -5.20 5.58
CA ASN A 59 -7.22 -4.64 5.36
C ASN A 59 -7.12 -3.84 4.06
N LEU A 60 -7.76 -4.31 2.99
CA LEU A 60 -7.80 -3.60 1.72
C LEU A 60 -8.58 -2.28 1.83
N GLN A 61 -9.73 -2.30 2.52
CA GLN A 61 -10.52 -1.10 2.79
C GLN A 61 -9.73 -0.10 3.64
N PHE A 62 -9.04 -0.58 4.68
CA PHE A 62 -8.18 0.25 5.51
C PHE A 62 -7.06 0.91 4.69
N ALA A 63 -6.34 0.15 3.87
CA ALA A 63 -5.29 0.68 3.01
C ALA A 63 -5.81 1.76 2.04
N SER A 64 -7.01 1.54 1.49
CA SER A 64 -7.70 2.49 0.62
C SER A 64 -8.09 3.79 1.35
N GLN A 65 -8.64 3.69 2.56
CA GLN A 65 -9.00 4.86 3.37
C GLN A 65 -7.77 5.72 3.72
N VAL A 66 -6.68 5.08 4.15
CA VAL A 66 -5.41 5.77 4.43
C VAL A 66 -4.90 6.48 3.17
N GLN A 67 -4.96 5.81 2.01
CA GLN A 67 -4.53 6.37 0.74
C GLN A 67 -5.39 7.58 0.32
N HIS A 68 -6.71 7.48 0.50
CA HIS A 68 -7.66 8.53 0.13
C HIS A 68 -7.49 9.77 1.01
N ALA A 69 -7.32 9.60 2.32
CA ALA A 69 -7.07 10.70 3.24
C ALA A 69 -5.82 11.52 2.85
N TRP A 70 -4.73 10.84 2.48
CA TRP A 70 -3.52 11.51 2.02
C TRP A 70 -3.69 12.26 0.70
N ARG A 71 -4.42 11.67 -0.27
CA ARG A 71 -4.65 12.31 -1.57
C ARG A 71 -5.49 13.59 -1.41
N GLY A 72 -6.51 13.55 -0.56
CA GLY A 72 -7.31 14.74 -0.24
C GLY A 72 -6.45 15.86 0.35
N HIS A 73 -5.56 15.53 1.28
CA HIS A 73 -4.67 16.52 1.91
C HIS A 73 -3.63 17.11 0.95
N SER A 74 -3.06 16.28 0.08
CA SER A 74 -2.06 16.70 -0.91
C SER A 74 -2.66 17.69 -1.92
N GLN A 75 -3.85 17.38 -2.45
CA GLN A 75 -4.54 18.24 -3.41
C GLN A 75 -5.00 19.57 -2.81
N SER A 76 -5.43 19.58 -1.54
CA SER A 76 -5.78 20.82 -0.85
C SER A 76 -4.56 21.71 -0.59
N SER A 77 -3.38 21.15 -0.37
CA SER A 77 -2.15 21.92 -0.14
C SER A 77 -1.56 22.48 -1.44
N GLU A 78 -1.66 21.77 -2.56
CA GLU A 78 -1.18 22.24 -3.87
C GLU A 78 -2.04 23.40 -4.43
N GLY A 79 -3.33 23.45 -4.09
CA GLY A 79 -4.24 24.53 -4.49
C GLY A 79 -4.00 25.88 -3.80
N SER A 80 -3.31 25.91 -2.65
CA SER A 80 -3.04 27.16 -1.89
C SER A 80 -1.80 27.92 -2.35
N LEU A 81 -0.88 27.29 -3.09
CA LEU A 81 0.35 27.93 -3.59
C LEU A 81 0.16 28.64 -4.95
N SER A 82 -1.03 28.58 -5.53
CA SER A 82 -1.32 29.12 -6.87
C SER A 82 -1.99 30.50 -6.83
N SER A 83 -2.04 31.16 -5.67
CA SER A 83 -2.77 32.43 -5.46
C SER A 83 -1.87 33.58 -5.02
N GLU A 84 -0.65 33.67 -5.54
CA GLU A 84 0.16 34.90 -5.50
C GLU A 84 0.92 35.04 -6.83
N SER A 85 0.32 35.75 -7.79
CA SER A 85 0.96 36.41 -8.94
C SER A 85 -0.01 37.42 -9.55
#